data_AF-A0ABD3XQE7-F1
#
_entry.id   AF-A0ABD3XQE7-F1
#
_cell.length_a   1.000
_cell.length_b   1.000
_cell.length_c   1.000
_cell.angle_alpha   90.00
_cell.angle_beta   90.00
_cell.angle_gamma   90.00
#
_symmetry.space_group_name_H-M   'P 1'
#
loop_
_entity.id
_entity.type
_entity.pdbx_description
1 polymer ?
#
loop_
_entity_poly.entity_id
_entity_poly.type
_entity_poly.pdbx_seq_one_letter_code
_entity_poly.pdbx_strand_id
1 'polypeptide(L)'
;MASRDDSITGYRQALLGLNEVNEPHITFLTILAMQHAQHAYDIVCAIETHIEMVNPNAKLPAIYLIDSIVRNLPQSPYKFLLKKNIVHTFTSVFEKVRIN
;
A
#
# COMPACT_ATOMS: atom_id res chain seq x y z
N MET A 1 -14.79 16.86 10.50
CA MET A 1 -14.44 15.50 10.04
C MET A 1 -14.15 15.60 8.55
N ALA A 2 -12.98 15.16 8.09
CA ALA A 2 -12.67 15.13 6.66
C ALA A 2 -13.65 14.17 5.96
N SER A 3 -14.05 14.48 4.72
CA SER A 3 -14.89 13.58 3.93
C SER A 3 -14.16 12.24 3.66
N ARG A 4 -14.91 11.18 3.34
CA ARG A 4 -14.33 9.90 2.88
C ARG A 4 -13.37 10.15 1.71
N ASP A 5 -13.78 10.99 0.76
CA ASP A 5 -12.99 11.30 -0.43
C ASP A 5 -11.70 12.05 -0.08
N ASP A 6 -11.74 12.97 0.90
CA ASP A 6 -10.55 13.70 1.37
C ASP A 6 -9.54 12.74 2.01
N SER A 7 -10.04 11.77 2.80
CA SER A 7 -9.19 10.79 3.50
C SER A 7 -8.47 9.86 2.52
N ILE A 8 -9.20 9.35 1.52
CA ILE A 8 -8.63 8.46 0.49
C ILE A 8 -7.67 9.24 -0.42
N THR A 9 -8.03 10.47 -0.78
CA THR A 9 -7.18 11.34 -1.61
C THR A 9 -5.87 11.67 -0.91
N GLY A 10 -5.92 12.02 0.37
CA GLY A 10 -4.71 12.24 1.19
C GLY A 10 -3.82 11.00 1.27
N TYR A 11 -4.41 9.80 1.43
CA TYR A 11 -3.65 8.55 1.42
C TYR A 11 -2.95 8.32 0.07
N ARG A 12 -3.67 8.49 -1.05
CA ARG A 12 -3.10 8.34 -2.41
C ARG A 12 -1.97 9.33 -2.65
N GLN A 13 -2.12 10.59 -2.23
CA GLN A 13 -1.09 11.61 -2.36
C GLN A 13 0.16 11.25 -1.55
N ALA A 14 -0.01 10.81 -0.30
CA ALA A 14 1.11 10.34 0.51
C ALA A 14 1.81 9.13 -0.12
N LEU A 15 1.06 8.23 -0.75
CA LEU A 15 1.58 7.02 -1.38
C LEU A 15 2.46 7.33 -2.61
N LEU A 16 2.17 8.38 -3.37
CA LEU A 16 2.98 8.80 -4.54
C LEU A 16 4.44 9.11 -4.19
N GLY A 17 4.74 9.47 -2.94
CA GLY A 17 6.11 9.72 -2.50
C GLY A 17 6.92 8.44 -2.22
N LEU A 18 6.28 7.27 -2.15
CA LEU A 18 6.91 6.02 -1.73
C LEU A 18 7.69 5.37 -2.89
N ASN A 19 8.88 5.91 -3.17
CA ASN A 19 9.70 5.52 -4.33
C ASN A 19 10.92 4.68 -3.96
N GLU A 20 11.31 4.69 -2.69
CA GLU A 20 12.44 3.97 -2.13
C GLU A 20 12.05 3.38 -0.77
N VAL A 21 12.86 2.45 -0.26
CA VAL A 21 12.60 1.83 1.04
C VAL A 21 12.91 2.86 2.13
N ASN A 22 11.88 3.57 2.56
CA ASN A 22 11.95 4.65 3.54
C ASN A 22 11.06 4.29 4.75
N GLU A 23 11.66 3.79 5.82
CA GLU A 23 10.96 3.32 7.01
C GLU A 23 10.07 4.41 7.67
N PRO A 24 10.51 5.68 7.82
CA PRO A 24 9.63 6.75 8.28
C PRO A 24 8.37 6.93 7.41
N HIS A 25 8.52 6.88 6.08
CA HIS A 25 7.39 7.06 5.17
C HIS A 25 6.44 5.85 5.19
N ILE A 26 6.99 4.64 5.24
CA ILE A 26 6.20 3.41 5.43
C ILE A 26 5.41 3.47 6.73
N THR A 27 6.06 3.87 7.82
CA THR A 27 5.42 4.02 9.14
C THR A 27 4.30 5.05 9.10
N PHE A 28 4.54 6.20 8.47
CA PHE A 28 3.52 7.23 8.28
C PHE A 28 2.30 6.71 7.52
N LEU A 29 2.50 6.00 6.41
CA LEU A 29 1.42 5.38 5.63
C LEU A 29 0.69 4.29 6.42
N THR A 30 1.38 3.52 7.26
CA THR A 30 0.74 2.55 8.16
C THR A 30 -0.13 3.24 9.22
N ILE A 31 0.32 4.38 9.78
CA ILE A 31 -0.47 5.17 10.73
C ILE A 31 -1.71 5.75 10.03
N LEU A 32 -1.58 6.29 8.82
CA LEU A 32 -2.74 6.78 8.05
C LEU A 32 -3.74 5.64 7.77
N ALA A 33 -3.25 4.45 7.39
CA ALA A 33 -4.11 3.29 7.19
C ALA A 33 -4.87 2.92 8.47
N MET A 34 -4.20 2.96 9.63
CA MET A 34 -4.84 2.72 10.92
C MET A 34 -5.96 3.74 11.22
N GLN A 35 -5.71 5.03 11.00
CA GLN A 35 -6.66 6.11 11.27
C GLN A 35 -7.89 6.08 10.35
N HIS A 36 -7.75 5.47 9.17
CA HIS A 36 -8.79 5.39 8.15
C HIS A 36 -9.22 3.95 7.86
N ALA A 37 -9.14 3.06 8.85
CA ALA A 37 -9.47 1.64 8.69
C ALA A 37 -10.94 1.41 8.21
N GLN A 38 -11.85 2.35 8.45
CA GLN A 38 -13.21 2.32 7.89
C GLN A 38 -13.25 2.41 6.35
N HIS A 39 -12.16 2.84 5.72
CA HIS A 39 -11.96 2.94 4.27
C HIS A 39 -10.92 1.93 3.76
N ALA A 40 -10.69 0.85 4.50
CA ALA A 40 -9.63 -0.11 4.19
C ALA A 40 -9.70 -0.70 2.77
N TYR A 41 -10.91 -0.93 2.23
CA TYR A 41 -11.06 -1.40 0.85
C TYR A 41 -10.45 -0.42 -0.16
N ASP A 42 -10.79 0.87 -0.04
CA ASP A 42 -10.29 1.91 -0.94
C ASP A 42 -8.77 2.10 -0.81
N ILE A 43 -8.25 1.96 0.41
CA ILE A 43 -6.81 2.02 0.70
C ILE A 43 -6.07 0.83 0.08
N VAL A 44 -6.61 -0.39 0.18
CA VAL A 44 -6.04 -1.57 -0.47
C VAL A 44 -6.01 -1.39 -1.98
N CYS A 45 -7.12 -0.93 -2.58
CA CYS A 45 -7.14 -0.62 -4.01
C CYS A 45 -6.09 0.44 -4.38
N ALA A 46 -5.91 1.49 -3.56
CA ALA A 46 -4.89 2.50 -3.82
C ALA A 46 -3.47 1.92 -3.81
N ILE A 47 -3.16 1.02 -2.88
CA ILE A 47 -1.86 0.33 -2.79
C ILE A 47 -1.65 -0.58 -4.01
N GLU A 48 -2.64 -1.40 -4.36
CA GLU A 48 -2.58 -2.30 -5.51
C GLU A 48 -2.37 -1.53 -6.83
N THR A 49 -3.17 -0.49 -7.05
CA THR A 49 -3.01 0.40 -8.22
C THR A 49 -1.64 1.07 -8.25
N HIS A 50 -1.12 1.52 -7.11
CA HIS A 50 0.22 2.09 -7.05
C HIS A 50 1.29 1.07 -7.48
N ILE A 51 1.23 -0.16 -6.98
CA ILE A 51 2.17 -1.24 -7.37
C ILE A 51 2.13 -1.53 -8.88
N GLU A 52 0.96 -1.44 -9.50
CA GLU A 52 0.79 -1.64 -10.95
C GLU A 52 1.40 -0.51 -11.77
N MET A 53 1.24 0.74 -11.31
CA MET A 53 1.60 1.96 -12.05
C MET A 53 3.06 2.38 -11.88
N VAL A 54 3.70 2.09 -10.75
CA VAL A 54 5.06 2.57 -10.48
C VAL A 54 6.14 1.82 -11.25
N ASN A 55 7.30 2.48 -11.39
CA ASN A 55 8.52 1.88 -11.91
C ASN A 55 8.91 0.65 -11.08
N PRO A 56 9.57 -0.38 -11.67
CA PRO A 56 9.94 -1.61 -10.95
C PRO A 56 10.66 -1.37 -9.62
N ASN A 57 11.55 -0.38 -9.55
CA ASN A 57 12.32 -0.05 -8.33
C ASN A 57 11.44 0.44 -7.17
N ALA A 58 10.29 1.06 -7.46
CA ALA A 58 9.36 1.56 -6.44
C ALA A 58 8.32 0.52 -6.00
N LYS A 59 8.25 -0.64 -6.68
CA LYS A 59 7.33 -1.73 -6.29
C LYS A 59 7.73 -2.39 -4.97
N LEU A 60 9.03 -2.56 -4.73
CA LEU A 60 9.53 -3.17 -3.50
C LEU A 60 9.14 -2.37 -2.24
N PRO A 61 9.33 -1.04 -2.18
CA PRO A 61 8.81 -0.20 -1.10
C PRO A 61 7.32 -0.41 -0.78
N ALA A 62 6.48 -0.55 -1.81
CA ALA A 62 5.05 -0.81 -1.62
C ALA A 62 4.75 -2.20 -1.03
N ILE A 63 5.59 -3.21 -1.30
CA ILE A 63 5.52 -4.51 -0.61
C ILE A 63 5.89 -4.39 0.87
N TYR A 64 6.92 -3.60 1.20
CA TYR A 64 7.24 -3.33 2.62
C TYR A 64 6.11 -2.61 3.35
N LEU A 65 5.37 -1.73 2.65
CA LEU A 65 4.16 -1.12 3.21
C LEU A 65 3.07 -2.16 3.49
N ILE A 66 2.79 -3.08 2.56
CA ILE A 66 1.84 -4.18 2.77
C ILE A 66 2.24 -5.02 3.99
N ASP A 67 3.51 -5.39 4.11
CA ASP A 67 4.03 -6.13 5.27
C ASP A 67 3.83 -5.34 6.58
N SER A 68 4.18 -4.06 6.59
CA SER A 68 4.01 -3.19 7.77
C SER A 68 2.55 -3.09 8.19
N ILE A 69 1.62 -2.90 7.25
CA ILE A 69 0.18 -2.84 7.53
C ILE A 69 -0.31 -4.16 8.14
N VAL A 70 0.02 -5.31 7.54
CA VAL A 70 -0.44 -6.62 8.01
C VAL A 70 0.12 -6.95 9.39
N ARG A 71 1.38 -6.59 9.64
CA ARG A 71 2.08 -6.83 10.91
C ARG A 71 1.55 -5.96 12.03
N ASN A 72 1.37 -4.66 11.78
CA ASN A 72 1.04 -3.69 12.81
C ASN A 72 -0.46 -3.50 13.02
N LEU A 73 -1.31 -3.89 12.05
CA LEU A 73 -2.77 -3.76 12.13
C LEU A 73 -3.49 -5.13 12.09
N PRO A 74 -3.19 -6.06 13.01
CA PRO A 74 -3.68 -7.45 12.91
C PRO A 74 -5.19 -7.61 13.06
N GLN A 75 -5.86 -6.68 13.74
CA GLN A 75 -7.33 -6.69 13.94
C GLN A 75 -8.09 -5.92 12.85
N SER A 76 -7.38 -5.36 11.87
CA SER A 76 -7.97 -4.60 10.77
C SER A 76 -8.47 -5.51 9.64
N PRO A 77 -9.36 -5.01 8.76
CA PRO A 77 -9.78 -5.75 7.57
C PRO A 77 -8.66 -5.90 6.52
N TYR A 78 -7.52 -5.18 6.64
CA TYR A 78 -6.47 -5.16 5.62
C TYR A 78 -5.95 -6.55 5.27
N LYS A 79 -5.67 -7.40 6.27
CA LYS A 79 -5.17 -8.76 6.04
C LYS A 79 -6.12 -9.59 5.17
N PHE A 80 -7.43 -9.50 5.42
CA PHE A 80 -8.42 -10.24 4.65
C PHE A 80 -8.58 -9.70 3.23
N LEU A 81 -8.54 -8.37 3.07
CA LEU A 81 -8.67 -7.71 1.77
C LEU A 81 -7.46 -8.01 0.88
N LEU A 82 -6.24 -7.82 1.39
CA LEU A 82 -4.99 -8.09 0.66
C LEU A 82 -4.88 -9.55 0.24
N LYS A 83 -5.36 -10.50 1.06
CA LYS A 83 -5.33 -11.94 0.73
C LYS A 83 -6.05 -12.26 -0.57
N LYS A 84 -7.05 -11.47 -0.98
CA LYS A 84 -7.84 -11.73 -2.21
C LYS A 84 -6.99 -11.60 -3.48
N ASN A 85 -6.01 -10.70 -3.47
CA ASN A 85 -5.18 -10.38 -4.64
C ASN A 85 -3.68 -10.59 -4.40
N ILE A 86 -3.27 -11.07 -3.21
CA ILE A 86 -1.86 -11.12 -2.80
C ILE A 86 -0.95 -11.84 -3.80
N VAL A 87 -1.44 -12.92 -4.43
CA VAL A 87 -0.67 -13.65 -5.44
C VAL A 87 -0.36 -12.75 -6.63
N HIS A 88 -1.38 -12.10 -7.20
CA HIS A 88 -1.22 -11.17 -8.33
C HIS A 88 -0.35 -9.96 -7.95
N THR A 89 -0.64 -9.35 -6.80
CA THR A 89 0.13 -8.18 -6.31
C THR A 89 1.60 -8.54 -6.17
N PHE A 90 1.90 -9.69 -5.56
CA PHE A 90 3.27 -10.14 -5.36
C PHE A 90 3.96 -10.50 -6.68
N THR A 91 3.33 -11.29 -7.57
CA THR A 91 3.95 -11.66 -8.87
C THR A 91 4.25 -10.44 -9.73
N SER A 92 3.38 -9.42 -9.72
CA SER A 92 3.56 -8.17 -10.48
C SER A 92 4.84 -7.39 -10.11
N VAL A 93 5.41 -7.65 -8.94
CA VAL A 93 6.68 -7.07 -8.48
C VAL A 93 7.89 -7.79 -9.09
N PHE A 94 7.82 -9.11 -9.20
CA PHE A 94 8.92 -9.93 -9.71
C PHE A 94 8.95 -10.06 -11.24
N GLU A 95 7.79 -9.94 -11.90
CA GLU A 95 7.68 -10.13 -13.36
C GLU A 95 8.45 -9.10 -14.21
N LYS A 96 8.83 -7.94 -13.66
CA LYS A 96 9.49 -6.86 -14.42
C LYS A 96 11.00 -6.74 -14.20
N VAL A 97 11.65 -7.67 -13.50
CA VAL A 97 13.12 -7.73 -13.46
C VAL A 97 13.63 -8.38 -14.76
N ARG A 98 13.72 -7.59 -15.84
CA ARG A 98 14.52 -7.99 -17.00
C ARG A 98 15.98 -7.90 -16.61
N ILE A 99 16.60 -9.05 -16.39
CA ILE A 99 18.06 -9.18 -16.36
C ILE A 99 18.52 -8.90 -17.79
N ASN A 100 19.18 -7.75 -17.99
CA ASN A 100 19.95 -7.46 -19.20
C ASN A 100 21.38 -7.98 -19.01
#